data_AF-A0A1W9J7Q4-F1
#
_entry.id   AF-A0A1W9J7Q4-F1
#
_cell.length_a   1.000
_cell.length_b   1.000
_cell.length_c   1.000
_cell.angle_alpha   90.00
_cell.angle_beta   90.00
_cell.angle_gamma   90.00
#
_symmetry.space_group_name_H-M   'P 1'
#
loop_
_entity.id
_entity.type
_entity.pdbx_description
1 polymer ?
#
loop_
_entity_poly.entity_id
_entity_poly.type
_entity_poly.pdbx_seq_one_letter_code
_entity_poly.pdbx_strand_id
1 'polypeptide(L)'
;MINSRSLLDLNDDFRSLVGLWLQDCADAGLDILIVSTYRDNEYQDYLYSLGRTKKGRIVTNARAGESEHNKRKALDFCIMHG
;
A
#
# COMPACT_ATOMS: atom_id res chain seq x y z
N MET A 1 -9.00 -5.74 -10.36
CA MET A 1 -7.78 -6.08 -9.59
C MET A 1 -6.77 -4.94 -9.68
N ILE A 2 -6.85 -4.00 -8.75
CA ILE A 2 -6.02 -2.80 -8.68
C ILE A 2 -5.07 -2.95 -7.49
N ASN A 3 -3.78 -2.71 -7.74
CA ASN A 3 -2.77 -2.43 -6.73
C ASN A 3 -1.96 -1.22 -7.20
N SER A 4 -2.41 -0.03 -6.80
CA SER A 4 -1.83 1.24 -7.24
C SER A 4 -0.51 1.52 -6.52
N ARG A 5 0.31 2.40 -7.12
CA ARG A 5 1.48 3.02 -6.48
C ARG A 5 1.36 4.55 -6.47
N SER A 6 0.25 5.09 -6.97
CA SER A 6 0.04 6.52 -7.10
C SER A 6 -0.39 7.12 -5.77
N LEU A 7 0.20 8.24 -5.39
CA LEU A 7 -0.25 9.02 -4.23
C LEU A 7 -1.62 9.67 -4.49
N LEU A 8 -2.02 9.86 -5.74
CA LEU A 8 -3.35 10.37 -6.10
C LEU A 8 -4.46 9.40 -5.75
N ASP A 9 -4.13 8.13 -5.53
CA ASP A 9 -5.09 7.12 -5.10
C ASP A 9 -5.27 7.04 -3.58
N LEU A 10 -4.52 7.82 -2.81
CA LEU A 10 -4.78 8.03 -1.39
C LEU A 10 -5.92 9.04 -1.20
N ASN A 11 -6.60 9.01 -0.06
CA ASN A 11 -7.50 10.10 0.29
C ASN A 11 -6.71 11.39 0.59
N ASP A 12 -7.38 12.53 0.52
CA ASP A 12 -6.71 13.83 0.56
C ASP A 12 -5.94 14.10 1.86
N ASP A 13 -6.52 13.72 3.01
CA ASP A 13 -5.90 13.91 4.32
C ASP A 13 -4.61 13.09 4.44
N PHE A 14 -4.68 11.80 4.10
CA PHE A 14 -3.53 10.91 4.18
C PHE A 14 -2.47 11.25 3.13
N ARG A 15 -2.90 11.63 1.91
CA ARG A 15 -1.98 12.10 0.85
C ARG A 15 -1.17 13.31 1.31
N SER A 16 -1.81 14.25 2.00
CA SER A 16 -1.14 15.45 2.51
C SER A 16 -0.07 15.10 3.56
N LEU A 17 -0.39 14.20 4.50
CA LEU A 17 0.56 13.71 5.49
C LEU A 17 1.73 12.94 4.86
N VAL A 18 1.44 12.11 3.85
CA VAL A 18 2.47 11.36 3.10
C VAL A 18 3.39 12.31 2.34
N GLY A 19 2.87 13.42 1.81
CA GLY A 19 3.70 14.45 1.18
C GLY A 19 4.72 15.06 2.14
N LEU A 20 4.30 15.39 3.36
CA LEU A 20 5.20 15.88 4.42
C LEU A 20 6.24 14.82 4.80
N TRP A 21 5.80 13.57 5.01
CA TRP A 21 6.68 12.47 5.35
C TRP A 21 7.73 12.16 4.27
N LEU A 22 7.37 12.25 2.98
CA LEU A 22 8.32 12.08 1.88
C LEU A 22 9.36 13.20 1.85
N GLN A 23 8.97 14.44 2.17
CA GLN A 23 9.92 15.55 2.30
C GLN A 23 10.90 15.27 3.44
N ASP A 24 10.43 14.87 4.62
CA ASP A 24 11.28 14.53 5.76
C ASP A 24 12.25 13.38 5.42
N CYS A 25 11.80 12.37 4.66
CA CYS A 25 12.65 11.28 4.19
C CYS A 25 13.75 11.77 3.24
N ALA A 26 13.40 12.63 2.29
CA ALA A 26 14.36 13.21 1.35
C ALA A 26 15.41 14.06 2.07
N ASP A 27 15.00 14.86 3.06
CA ASP A 27 15.89 15.68 3.89
C ASP A 27 16.85 14.82 4.73
N ALA A 28 16.42 13.61 5.11
CA ALA A 28 17.24 12.60 5.76
C ALA A 28 18.13 11.78 4.78
N GLY A 29 18.07 12.07 3.48
CA GLY A 29 18.84 11.36 2.45
C GLY A 29 18.30 9.95 2.13
N LEU A 30 17.02 9.68 2.41
CA LEU A 30 16.38 8.40 2.12
C LEU A 30 15.64 8.45 0.78
N ASP A 31 15.99 7.54 -0.13
CA ASP A 31 15.26 7.34 -1.39
C ASP A 31 14.12 6.34 -1.19
N ILE A 32 12.88 6.84 -1.19
CA ILE A 32 11.68 6.06 -0.90
C ILE A 32 10.98 5.62 -2.19
N LEU A 33 10.85 4.31 -2.36
CA LEU A 33 9.99 3.71 -3.39
C LEU A 33 8.65 3.28 -2.78
N ILE A 34 7.56 3.88 -3.26
CA ILE A 34 6.20 3.44 -2.94
C ILE A 34 5.85 2.21 -3.78
N VAL A 35 5.56 1.09 -3.12
CA VAL A 35 5.28 -0.20 -3.79
C VAL A 35 3.80 -0.55 -3.81
N SER A 36 2.98 0.10 -2.98
CA SER A 36 1.53 -0.11 -2.87
C SER A 36 0.85 1.10 -2.25
N THR A 37 -0.29 1.55 -2.80
CA THR A 37 -1.21 2.54 -2.22
C THR A 37 -2.62 1.97 -2.16
N TYR A 38 -3.49 2.24 -3.13
CA TYR A 38 -4.85 1.71 -3.16
C TYR A 38 -4.88 0.27 -3.66
N ARG A 39 -5.58 -0.60 -2.92
CA ARG A 39 -5.98 -1.94 -3.36
C ARG A 39 -7.49 -1.99 -3.50
N ASP A 40 -8.01 -2.45 -4.64
CA ASP A 40 -9.45 -2.74 -4.73
C ASP A 40 -9.80 -4.01 -3.93
N ASN A 41 -11.09 -4.19 -3.65
CA ASN A 41 -11.59 -5.35 -2.90
C ASN A 41 -11.25 -6.66 -3.61
N GLU A 42 -11.31 -6.69 -4.94
CA GLU A 42 -10.98 -7.87 -5.73
C GLU A 42 -9.50 -8.29 -5.55
N TYR A 43 -8.57 -7.33 -5.55
CA TYR A 43 -7.15 -7.61 -5.28
C TYR A 43 -6.92 -8.03 -3.82
N GLN A 44 -7.64 -7.43 -2.87
CA GLN A 44 -7.55 -7.81 -1.46
C GLN A 44 -8.05 -9.25 -1.22
N ASP A 45 -9.18 -9.64 -1.84
CA ASP A 45 -9.70 -11.00 -1.75
C ASP A 45 -8.77 -12.01 -2.42
N TYR A 46 -8.15 -11.64 -3.55
CA TYR A 46 -7.08 -12.46 -4.13
C TYR A 46 -5.95 -12.70 -3.14
N LEU A 47 -5.43 -11.66 -2.49
CA LEU A 47 -4.36 -11.80 -1.49
C LEU A 47 -4.80 -12.62 -0.28
N TYR A 48 -6.04 -12.44 0.19
CA TYR A 48 -6.59 -13.22 1.29
C TYR A 48 -6.71 -14.71 0.93
N SER A 49 -7.01 -15.03 -0.33
CA SER A 49 -7.11 -16.42 -0.81
C SER A 49 -5.78 -17.17 -0.83
N LEU A 50 -4.64 -16.48 -0.91
CA LEU A 50 -3.30 -17.09 -0.96
C LEU A 50 -2.97 -17.81 0.37
N GLY A 51 -2.54 -19.06 0.27
CA GLY A 51 -2.26 -19.92 1.42
C GLY A 51 -3.51 -20.42 2.16
N ARG A 52 -4.71 -20.13 1.63
CA ARG A 52 -6.00 -20.60 2.15
C ARG A 52 -6.71 -21.48 1.12
N THR A 53 -7.17 -20.87 0.03
CA THR A 53 -7.89 -21.55 -1.06
C THR A 53 -7.10 -21.57 -2.37
N LYS A 54 -6.06 -20.73 -2.49
CA LYS A 54 -5.08 -20.76 -3.58
C LYS A 54 -3.69 -21.08 -3.03
N LYS A 55 -2.86 -21.77 -3.82
CA LYS A 55 -1.46 -22.02 -3.49
C LYS A 55 -0.72 -20.68 -3.32
N GLY A 56 0.11 -20.59 -2.28
CA GLY A 56 0.89 -19.39 -1.97
C GLY A 56 1.14 -19.27 -0.47
N ARG A 57 1.93 -18.27 -0.06
CA ARG A 57 2.07 -17.90 1.36
C ARG A 57 0.89 -17.00 1.75
N ILE A 58 0.43 -17.11 3.00
CA ILE A 58 -0.48 -16.12 3.59
C ILE A 58 0.27 -14.79 3.70
N VAL A 59 -0.18 -13.79 2.93
CA VAL A 59 0.42 -12.43 2.91
C VAL A 59 -0.47 -11.37 3.55
N THR A 60 -1.70 -11.73 3.94
CA THR A 60 -2.64 -10.85 4.64
C THR A 60 -3.60 -11.67 5.52
N ASN A 61 -4.06 -11.04 6.60
CA ASN A 61 -5.16 -11.52 7.42
C ASN A 61 -6.46 -10.74 7.21
N ALA A 62 -6.41 -9.59 6.52
CA ALA A 62 -7.57 -8.76 6.21
C ALA A 62 -8.28 -9.26 4.94
N ARG A 63 -9.61 -9.37 5.01
CA ARG A 63 -10.51 -9.61 3.86
C ARG A 63 -10.74 -8.33 3.07
N ALA A 64 -11.42 -8.41 1.92
CA ALA A 64 -11.90 -7.22 1.22
C ALA A 64 -12.65 -6.25 2.13
N GLY A 65 -12.33 -4.96 2.03
CA GLY A 65 -12.89 -3.88 2.84
C GLY A 65 -12.26 -3.70 4.22
N GLU A 66 -11.54 -4.71 4.74
CA GLU A 66 -10.92 -4.64 6.07
C GLU A 66 -9.53 -4.00 6.04
N SER A 67 -8.86 -4.00 4.88
CA SER A 67 -7.53 -3.40 4.72
C SER A 67 -7.60 -1.89 4.59
N GLU A 68 -6.69 -1.16 5.23
CA GLU A 68 -6.58 0.30 5.07
C GLU A 68 -6.21 0.72 3.64
N HIS A 69 -5.64 -0.19 2.84
CA HIS A 69 -5.44 0.04 1.41
C HIS A 69 -6.76 0.09 0.65
N ASN A 70 -7.81 -0.63 1.08
CA ASN A 70 -9.15 -0.51 0.47
C ASN A 70 -9.79 0.85 0.80
N LYS A 71 -9.38 1.45 1.92
CA LYS A 71 -9.88 2.74 2.43
C LYS A 71 -9.03 3.93 1.96
N ARG A 72 -8.01 3.69 1.12
CA ARG A 72 -7.07 4.71 0.62
C ARG A 72 -6.30 5.44 1.75
N LYS A 73 -6.03 4.72 2.85
CA LYS A 73 -5.41 5.22 4.10
C LYS A 73 -4.07 4.55 4.43
N ALA A 74 -3.51 3.80 3.49
CA ALA A 74 -2.26 3.10 3.68
C ALA A 74 -1.39 3.15 2.42
N LEU A 75 -0.09 3.07 2.65
CA LEU A 75 0.91 2.78 1.64
C LEU A 75 1.90 1.77 2.19
N ASP A 76 2.51 0.99 1.30
CA ASP A 76 3.71 0.22 1.59
C ASP A 76 4.87 0.83 0.82
N PHE A 77 6.06 0.84 1.43
CA PHE A 77 7.26 1.42 0.84
C PHE A 77 8.50 0.57 1.14
N CYS A 78 9.56 0.82 0.37
CA CYS A 78 10.91 0.37 0.68
C CYS A 78 11.92 1.50 0.45
N ILE A 79 13.09 1.39 1.06
CA ILE A 79 14.22 2.27 0.81
C ILE A 79 15.01 1.68 -0.35
N MET A 80 15.31 2.50 -1.35
CA MET A 80 16.21 2.13 -2.43
C MET A 80 17.65 2.26 -1.93
N HIS A 81 18.43 1.20 -2.07
CA HIS A 81 19.87 1.24 -1.89
C HIS A 81 20.52 1.33 -3.27
N GLY A 82 21.37 2.34 -3.47
CA GLY A 82 22.21 2.47 -4.66
C GLY A 82 23.35 1.46 -4.70
#